data_AF-A0A818AB71-F1
#
_entry.id   AF-A0A818AB71-F1
#
_cell.length_a   1.000
_cell.length_b   1.000
_cell.length_c   1.000
_cell.angle_alpha   90.00
_cell.angle_beta   90.00
_cell.angle_gamma   90.00
#
_symmetry.space_group_name_H-M   'P 1'
#
loop_
_entity.id
_entity.type
_entity.pdbx_description
1 polymer ?
#
loop_
_entity_poly.entity_id
_entity_poly.type
_entity_poly.pdbx_seq_one_letter_code
_entity_poly.pdbx_strand_id
1 'polypeptide(L)'
;MSSTNTIISSITIYVGFPIFLSGTLGNIVNVHLLWRNRHNPCAFILIISSLINCIVLFYGLFTRILSTGFHLDWSTTNRTWCKTRAVLTQSGFLISITCICLASIDRFFVSCRQEKYRRLSRLSIAIVSVIITIISCVLICIPYLFYVDLVKKSNN
;
A
#
# COMPACT_ATOMS: atom_id res chain seq x y z
N MET A 1 -26.99 -18.67 5.64
CA MET A 1 -26.04 -17.54 5.48
C MET A 1 -25.17 -17.28 6.74
N SER A 2 -25.00 -18.27 7.63
CA SER A 2 -24.29 -18.12 8.91
C SER A 2 -22.88 -18.74 8.88
N SER A 3 -22.73 -19.97 8.39
CA SER A 3 -21.47 -20.71 8.45
C SER A 3 -20.32 -20.08 7.64
N THR A 4 -20.60 -19.50 6.46
CA THR A 4 -19.59 -18.87 5.61
C THR A 4 -19.01 -17.59 6.22
N ASN A 5 -19.85 -16.78 6.88
CA ASN A 5 -19.42 -15.55 7.52
C ASN A 5 -18.55 -15.83 8.76
N THR A 6 -18.85 -16.89 9.51
CA THR A 6 -18.02 -17.35 10.64
C THR A 6 -16.64 -17.83 10.18
N ILE A 7 -16.57 -18.54 9.05
CA ILE A 7 -15.29 -18.98 8.46
C ILE A 7 -14.45 -17.78 8.03
N ILE A 8 -15.05 -16.80 7.33
CA ILE A 8 -14.36 -15.60 6.85
C ILE A 8 -13.82 -14.76 8.02
N SER A 9 -14.60 -14.61 9.10
CA SER A 9 -14.19 -13.90 10.31
C SER A 9 -12.98 -14.58 10.96
N SER A 10 -13.05 -15.90 11.14
CA SER A 10 -11.97 -16.70 11.72
C SER A 10 -10.68 -16.59 10.91
N ILE A 11 -10.76 -16.76 9.57
CA ILE A 11 -9.60 -16.62 8.69
C ILE A 11 -9.03 -15.20 8.77
N THR A 12 -9.88 -14.17 8.78
CA THR A 12 -9.42 -12.78 8.82
C THR A 12 -8.65 -12.48 10.11
N ILE A 13 -9.06 -13.05 11.25
CA ILE A 13 -8.33 -12.90 12.50
C ILE A 13 -7.03 -13.73 12.49
N TYR A 14 -7.12 -15.03 12.25
CA TYR A 14 -5.99 -15.96 12.37
C TYR A 14 -4.91 -15.72 11.30
N VAL A 15 -5.27 -15.27 10.11
CA VAL A 15 -4.32 -14.98 9.02
C VAL A 15 -4.01 -13.48 8.95
N GLY A 16 -5.02 -12.63 9.11
CA GLY A 16 -4.83 -11.18 8.99
C GLY A 16 -3.97 -10.60 10.10
N PHE A 17 -4.10 -11.06 11.35
CA PHE A 17 -3.33 -10.53 12.47
C PHE A 17 -1.82 -10.86 12.36
N PRO A 18 -1.39 -12.10 12.05
CA PRO A 18 0.02 -12.38 11.76
C PRO A 18 0.57 -11.61 10.57
N ILE A 19 -0.19 -11.45 9.48
CA ILE A 19 0.23 -10.64 8.32
C ILE A 19 0.41 -9.17 8.72
N PHE A 20 -0.49 -8.64 9.54
CA PHE A 20 -0.39 -7.27 10.03
C PHE A 20 0.87 -7.08 10.88
N LEU A 21 1.13 -7.97 11.84
CA LEU A 21 2.32 -7.89 12.70
C LEU A 21 3.62 -8.06 11.91
N SER A 22 3.73 -9.13 11.13
CA SER A 22 4.93 -9.40 10.33
C SER A 22 5.17 -8.31 9.27
N GLY A 23 4.10 -7.84 8.61
CA GLY A 23 4.18 -6.80 7.60
C GLY A 23 4.56 -5.44 8.18
N THR A 24 4.01 -5.04 9.32
CA THR A 24 4.38 -3.76 9.96
C THR A 24 5.81 -3.80 10.47
N LEU A 25 6.21 -4.86 11.19
CA LEU A 25 7.59 -5.04 11.64
C LEU A 25 8.58 -5.06 10.47
N GLY A 26 8.27 -5.82 9.41
CA GLY A 26 9.11 -5.90 8.23
C GLY A 26 9.32 -4.54 7.54
N ASN A 27 8.26 -3.74 7.40
CA ASN A 27 8.38 -2.40 6.81
C ASN A 27 9.14 -1.42 7.72
N ILE A 28 8.97 -1.49 9.04
CA ILE A 28 9.74 -0.68 10.00
C ILE A 28 11.23 -1.01 9.91
N VAL A 29 11.58 -2.30 9.90
CA VAL A 29 12.96 -2.76 9.75
C VAL A 29 13.53 -2.31 8.41
N ASN A 30 12.76 -2.39 7.33
CA ASN A 30 13.21 -1.97 6.00
C ASN A 30 13.52 -0.46 5.95
N VAL A 31 12.63 0.37 6.51
CA VAL A 31 12.87 1.81 6.64
C VAL A 31 14.13 2.07 7.46
N HIS A 32 14.28 1.42 8.62
CA HIS A 32 15.44 1.61 9.48
C HIS A 32 16.76 1.24 8.80
N LEU A 33 16.81 0.08 8.14
CA LEU A 33 18.00 -0.42 7.44
C LEU A 33 18.39 0.50 6.27
N LEU A 34 17.41 0.91 5.47
CA LEU A 34 17.65 1.72 4.28
C LEU A 34 17.90 3.20 4.59
N TRP A 35 17.46 3.68 5.75
CA TRP A 35 17.57 5.09 6.15
C TRP A 35 19.01 5.62 6.08
N ARG A 36 19.98 4.79 6.50
CA ARG A 36 21.41 5.16 6.44
C ARG A 36 21.87 5.45 5.01
N ASN A 37 21.30 4.78 4.02
CA ASN A 37 21.64 4.92 2.61
C ASN A 37 20.57 5.69 1.83
N ARG A 38 19.75 6.52 2.49
CA ARG A 38 18.63 7.25 1.86
C ARG A 38 19.00 8.16 0.69
N HIS A 39 20.29 8.50 0.54
CA HIS A 39 20.79 9.27 -0.61
C HIS A 39 20.95 8.41 -1.88
N ASN A 40 20.93 7.09 -1.75
CA ASN A 40 20.88 6.17 -2.88
C ASN A 40 19.45 6.13 -3.46
N PRO A 41 19.29 6.30 -4.78
CA PRO A 41 17.97 6.35 -5.43
C PRO A 41 17.12 5.10 -5.18
N CYS A 42 17.66 3.89 -5.35
CA CYS A 42 16.95 2.65 -5.02
C CYS A 42 16.53 2.58 -3.55
N ALA A 43 17.42 2.92 -2.61
CA ALA A 43 17.09 2.91 -1.19
C ALA A 43 15.97 3.91 -0.87
N PHE A 44 16.00 5.12 -1.45
CA PHE A 44 14.95 6.11 -1.32
C PHE A 44 13.59 5.59 -1.80
N ILE A 45 13.53 5.01 -3.00
CA ILE A 45 12.29 4.44 -3.58
C ILE A 45 11.70 3.35 -2.66
N LEU A 46 12.55 2.47 -2.12
CA LEU A 46 12.12 1.39 -1.23
C LEU A 46 11.66 1.91 0.15
N ILE A 47 12.28 2.97 0.68
CA ILE A 47 11.80 3.62 1.92
C ILE A 47 10.38 4.16 1.71
N ILE A 48 10.15 4.89 0.61
CA ILE A 48 8.81 5.43 0.31
C ILE A 48 7.80 4.28 0.14
N SER A 49 8.16 3.22 -0.59
CA SER A 49 7.31 2.03 -0.72
C SER A 49 6.96 1.44 0.64
N SER A 50 7.92 1.29 1.55
CA SER A 50 7.66 0.77 2.90
C SER A 50 6.78 1.68 3.75
N LEU A 51 6.91 3.01 3.64
CA LEU A 51 6.01 3.94 4.32
C LEU A 51 4.57 3.82 3.80
N ILE A 52 4.39 3.73 2.48
CA ILE A 52 3.08 3.52 1.86
C ILE A 52 2.50 2.16 2.27
N ASN A 53 3.30 1.10 2.28
CA ASN A 53 2.88 -0.23 2.75
C ASN A 53 2.41 -0.21 4.22
N CYS A 54 3.09 0.53 5.10
CA CYS A 54 2.62 0.75 6.47
C CYS A 54 1.22 1.38 6.47
N ILE A 55 1.02 2.47 5.72
CA ILE A 55 -0.30 3.13 5.62
C ILE A 55 -1.36 2.15 5.13
N VAL A 56 -1.06 1.34 4.11
CA VAL A 56 -1.99 0.32 3.58
C VAL A 56 -2.31 -0.76 4.62
N LEU A 57 -1.34 -1.20 5.41
CA LEU A 57 -1.58 -2.18 6.48
C LEU A 57 -2.51 -1.63 7.56
N PHE A 58 -2.31 -0.37 7.98
CA PHE A 58 -3.16 0.29 8.97
C PHE A 58 -4.56 0.62 8.42
N TYR A 59 -4.65 1.23 7.24
CA TYR A 59 -5.95 1.66 6.70
C TYR A 59 -6.72 0.54 6.01
N GLY A 60 -6.04 -0.44 5.43
CA GLY A 60 -6.65 -1.54 4.69
C GLY A 60 -6.89 -2.78 5.55
N LEU A 61 -5.80 -3.36 6.08
CA LEU A 61 -5.86 -4.65 6.76
C LEU A 61 -6.36 -4.55 8.20
N PHE A 62 -5.86 -3.60 9.00
CA PHE A 62 -6.30 -3.44 10.38
C PHE A 62 -7.79 -3.08 10.46
N THR A 63 -8.26 -2.16 9.61
CA THR A 63 -9.70 -1.86 9.51
C THR A 63 -10.52 -3.06 9.04
N ARG A 64 -9.96 -3.96 8.20
CA ARG A 64 -10.62 -5.21 7.80
C ARG A 64 -10.73 -6.19 8.97
N ILE A 65 -9.69 -6.29 9.79
CA ILE A 65 -9.70 -7.13 10.98
C ILE A 65 -10.76 -6.63 11.97
N LEU A 66 -10.83 -5.31 12.20
CA LEU A 66 -11.88 -4.73 13.06
C LEU A 66 -13.29 -4.96 12.51
N SER A 67 -13.48 -4.72 11.22
CA SER A 67 -14.75 -4.88 10.52
C SER A 67 -15.24 -6.34 10.51
N THR A 68 -14.43 -7.24 9.97
CA THR A 68 -14.82 -8.64 9.70
C THR A 68 -14.58 -9.56 10.90
N GLY A 69 -13.55 -9.28 11.70
CA GLY A 69 -13.19 -10.06 12.88
C GLY A 69 -13.98 -9.66 14.14
N PHE A 70 -14.20 -8.36 14.34
CA PHE A 70 -14.83 -7.84 15.56
C PHE A 70 -16.18 -7.15 15.33
N HIS A 71 -16.72 -7.20 14.11
CA HIS A 71 -18.00 -6.58 13.72
C HIS A 71 -18.06 -5.06 13.98
N LEU A 72 -16.90 -4.39 14.04
CA LEU A 72 -16.75 -2.94 14.22
C LEU A 72 -16.63 -2.26 12.85
N ASP A 73 -17.77 -2.03 12.20
CA ASP A 73 -17.85 -1.54 10.83
C ASP A 73 -18.01 -0.01 10.70
N TRP A 74 -16.94 0.76 10.86
CA TRP A 74 -16.97 2.22 10.63
C TRP A 74 -17.32 2.60 9.18
N SER A 75 -17.10 1.69 8.23
CA SER A 75 -17.51 1.87 6.83
C SER A 75 -19.02 1.89 6.64
N THR A 76 -19.81 1.34 7.58
CA THR A 76 -21.29 1.43 7.51
C THR A 76 -21.82 2.76 8.03
N THR A 77 -21.06 3.42 8.91
CA THR A 77 -21.46 4.69 9.54
C THR A 77 -21.04 5.89 8.70
N ASN A 78 -19.89 5.84 8.03
CA ASN A 78 -19.33 6.99 7.32
C ASN A 78 -19.00 6.67 5.85
N ARG A 79 -19.77 7.25 4.92
CA ARG A 79 -19.56 7.11 3.46
C ARG A 79 -18.18 7.58 3.03
N THR A 80 -17.69 8.67 3.61
CA THR A 80 -16.36 9.20 3.32
C THR A 80 -15.29 8.20 3.71
N TRP A 81 -15.39 7.58 4.88
CA TRP A 81 -14.45 6.55 5.34
C TRP A 81 -14.43 5.32 4.42
N CYS A 82 -15.60 4.84 3.99
CA CYS A 82 -15.69 3.69 3.08
C CYS A 82 -14.97 3.96 1.74
N LYS A 83 -15.21 5.15 1.15
CA LYS A 83 -14.61 5.54 -0.12
C LYS A 83 -13.11 5.79 -0.02
N THR A 84 -12.66 6.55 0.99
CA THR A 84 -11.24 6.86 1.18
C THR A 84 -10.43 5.62 1.47
N ARG A 85 -10.95 4.69 2.28
CA ARG A 85 -10.31 3.40 2.56
C ARG A 85 -10.06 2.60 1.28
N ALA A 86 -11.06 2.47 0.41
CA ALA A 86 -10.93 1.73 -0.85
C ALA A 86 -9.86 2.35 -1.75
N VAL A 87 -9.90 3.67 -1.94
CA VAL A 87 -8.92 4.39 -2.76
C VAL A 87 -7.51 4.28 -2.18
N LEU A 88 -7.33 4.51 -0.88
CA LEU A 88 -6.00 4.45 -0.24
C LEU A 88 -5.39 3.04 -0.30
N THR A 89 -6.20 2.01 -0.06
CA THR A 89 -5.73 0.62 -0.10
C THR A 89 -5.33 0.24 -1.53
N GLN A 90 -6.18 0.57 -2.52
CA GLN A 90 -5.92 0.22 -3.92
C GLN A 90 -4.74 1.01 -4.50
N SER A 91 -4.72 2.34 -4.30
CA SER A 91 -3.62 3.18 -4.77
C SER A 91 -2.31 2.81 -4.10
N GLY A 92 -2.30 2.53 -2.79
CA GLY A 92 -1.10 2.12 -2.08
C GLY A 92 -0.54 0.78 -2.57
N PHE A 93 -1.40 -0.18 -2.95
CA PHE A 93 -0.95 -1.43 -3.59
C PHE A 93 -0.29 -1.18 -4.95
N LEU A 94 -0.92 -0.36 -5.81
CA LEU A 94 -0.35 0.02 -7.11
C LEU A 94 0.98 0.76 -6.97
N ILE A 95 1.06 1.71 -6.03
CA ILE A 95 2.28 2.48 -5.74
C ILE A 95 3.39 1.52 -5.32
N SER A 96 3.11 0.57 -4.43
CA SER A 96 4.11 -0.35 -3.90
C SER A 96 4.71 -1.24 -4.98
N ILE A 97 3.87 -1.81 -5.85
CA ILE A 97 4.33 -2.60 -7.01
C ILE A 97 5.17 -1.73 -7.95
N THR A 98 4.67 -0.54 -8.29
CA THR A 98 5.36 0.36 -9.22
C THR A 98 6.71 0.83 -8.66
N CYS A 99 6.78 1.11 -7.36
CA CYS A 99 8.04 1.44 -6.69
C CYS A 99 9.04 0.27 -6.72
N ILE A 100 8.60 -0.98 -6.57
CA ILE A 100 9.48 -2.15 -6.70
C ILE A 100 10.01 -2.26 -8.14
N CYS A 101 9.15 -2.03 -9.15
CA CYS A 101 9.57 -1.98 -10.55
C CYS A 101 10.60 -0.86 -10.78
N LEU A 102 10.35 0.35 -10.26
CA LEU A 102 11.29 1.48 -10.37
C LEU A 102 12.63 1.20 -9.67
N ALA A 103 12.61 0.59 -8.49
CA ALA A 103 13.82 0.19 -7.78
C ALA A 103 14.61 -0.86 -8.58
N SER A 104 13.93 -1.77 -9.26
CA SER A 104 14.55 -2.78 -10.13
C SER A 104 15.19 -2.16 -11.36
N ILE A 105 14.51 -1.18 -11.99
CA ILE A 105 15.02 -0.40 -13.12
C ILE A 105 16.25 0.42 -12.69
N ASP A 106 16.21 1.05 -11.52
CA ASP A 106 17.35 1.79 -10.97
C ASP A 106 18.57 0.87 -10.76
N ARG A 107 18.36 -0.32 -10.20
CA ARG A 107 19.41 -1.34 -10.05
C ARG A 107 19.97 -1.83 -11.38
N PHE A 108 19.12 -1.97 -12.40
CA PHE A 108 19.56 -2.29 -13.74
C PHE A 108 20.48 -1.20 -14.30
N PHE A 109 20.10 0.08 -14.18
CA PHE A 109 20.94 1.21 -14.63
C PHE A 109 22.27 1.30 -13.91
N VAL A 110 22.32 1.01 -12.60
CA VAL A 110 23.58 0.95 -11.84
C VAL A 110 24.48 -0.18 -12.34
N SER A 111 23.90 -1.31 -12.77
CA SER A 111 24.63 -2.48 -13.25
C SER A 111 25.14 -2.34 -14.69
N CYS A 112 24.61 -1.38 -15.46
CA CYS A 112 25.06 -1.14 -16.83
C CYS A 112 26.50 -0.59 -16.88
N ARG A 113 27.31 -1.10 -17.81
CA ARG A 113 28.70 -0.65 -18.02
C ARG A 113 28.80 0.74 -18.67
N GLN A 114 27.75 1.20 -19.35
CA GLN A 114 27.76 2.52 -20.01
C GLN A 114 27.40 3.64 -19.03
N GLU A 115 28.27 4.64 -18.93
CA GLU A 115 28.09 5.83 -18.07
C GLU A 115 26.77 6.57 -18.31
N LYS A 116 26.26 6.55 -19.56
CA LYS A 116 24.99 7.19 -19.93
C LYS A 116 23.82 6.61 -19.13
N TYR A 117 23.76 5.29 -18.97
CA TYR A 117 22.69 4.63 -18.22
C TYR A 117 22.89 4.78 -16.71
N ARG A 118 24.13 4.67 -16.22
CA ARG A 118 24.44 4.87 -14.79
C ARG A 118 24.08 6.28 -14.30
N ARG A 119 24.23 7.29 -15.17
CA ARG A 119 23.82 8.68 -14.89
C ARG A 119 22.31 8.86 -14.69
N LEU A 120 21.46 7.91 -15.09
CA LEU A 120 20.01 7.96 -14.83
C LEU A 120 19.68 7.55 -13.38
N SER A 121 20.57 6.83 -12.70
CA SER A 121 20.45 6.50 -11.27
C SER A 121 20.87 7.68 -10.41
N ARG A 122 20.05 8.74 -10.43
CA ARG A 122 20.22 9.95 -9.61
C ARG A 122 19.05 10.09 -8.66
N LEU A 123 19.34 10.55 -7.45
CA LEU A 123 18.32 10.81 -6.43
C LEU A 123 17.21 11.75 -6.94
N SER A 124 17.57 12.81 -7.67
CA SER A 124 16.59 13.75 -8.24
C SER A 124 15.60 13.06 -9.21
N ILE A 125 16.09 12.13 -10.03
CA ILE A 125 15.25 11.36 -10.96
C ILE A 125 14.35 10.41 -10.18
N ALA A 126 14.91 9.73 -9.16
CA ALA A 126 14.14 8.85 -8.29
C ALA A 126 12.98 9.60 -7.59
N ILE A 127 13.25 10.79 -7.02
CA ILE A 127 12.22 11.62 -6.38
C ILE A 127 11.10 11.98 -7.37
N VAL A 128 11.46 12.47 -8.55
CA VAL A 128 10.47 12.82 -9.59
C VAL A 128 9.67 11.59 -10.03
N SER A 129 10.33 10.44 -10.22
CA SER A 129 9.65 9.19 -10.63
C SER A 129 8.66 8.70 -9.58
N VAL A 130 8.97 8.82 -8.29
CA VAL A 130 8.08 8.46 -7.19
C VAL A 130 6.89 9.40 -7.13
N ILE A 131 7.10 10.72 -7.26
CA ILE A 131 6.01 11.70 -7.27
C ILE A 131 5.05 11.43 -8.43
N ILE A 132 5.58 11.22 -9.64
CA ILE A 132 4.78 10.87 -10.82
C ILE A 132 3.98 9.58 -10.56
N THR A 133 4.64 8.56 -10.00
CA THR A 133 3.98 7.28 -9.67
C THR A 133 2.82 7.48 -8.70
N ILE A 134 3.02 8.21 -7.61
CA ILE A 134 1.96 8.48 -6.62
C ILE A 134 0.78 9.18 -7.29
N ILE A 135 1.04 10.24 -8.09
CA ILE A 135 -0.01 10.98 -8.79
C ILE A 135 -0.74 10.08 -9.77
N SER A 136 -0.04 9.35 -10.63
CA SER A 136 -0.63 8.44 -11.61
C SER A 136 -1.47 7.34 -10.96
N CYS A 137 -0.98 6.71 -9.90
CA CYS A 137 -1.72 5.67 -9.18
C CYS A 137 -2.98 6.21 -8.50
N VAL A 138 -2.92 7.41 -7.91
CA VAL A 138 -4.09 8.07 -7.32
C VAL A 138 -5.11 8.39 -8.41
N LEU A 139 -4.70 8.96 -9.54
CA LEU A 139 -5.58 9.26 -10.68
C LEU A 139 -6.29 8.01 -11.21
N ILE A 140 -5.57 6.90 -11.37
CA ILE A 140 -6.13 5.61 -11.79
C ILE A 140 -7.17 5.09 -10.79
N CYS A 141 -7.02 5.42 -9.50
CA CYS A 141 -7.93 4.96 -8.45
C CYS A 141 -9.12 5.91 -8.22
N ILE A 142 -9.17 7.10 -8.84
CA ILE A 142 -10.30 8.05 -8.72
C ILE A 142 -11.66 7.40 -9.06
N PRO A 143 -11.80 6.55 -10.10
CA PRO A 143 -13.06 5.90 -10.42
C PRO A 143 -13.66 5.12 -9.24
N TYR A 144 -12.83 4.58 -8.32
CA TYR A 144 -13.33 3.89 -7.13
C TYR A 144 -14.16 4.81 -6.22
N LEU A 145 -13.93 6.13 -6.22
CA LEU A 145 -14.78 7.08 -5.47
C LEU A 145 -16.21 7.12 -5.98
N PHE A 146 -16.42 6.85 -7.27
CA PHE A 146 -17.72 6.89 -7.91
C PHE A 146 -18.44 5.54 -7.84
N TYR A 147 -17.71 4.44 -8.05
CA TYR A 147 -18.31 3.09 -8.08
C TYR A 147 -18.46 2.42 -6.71
N VAL A 148 -17.65 2.79 -5.72
CA VAL A 148 -17.77 2.24 -4.36
C VAL A 148 -18.84 3.03 -3.60
N ASP A 149 -19.99 2.41 -3.39
CA ASP A 149 -21.06 2.94 -2.55
C ASP A 149 -21.36 2.03 -1.35
N LEU A 150 -22.02 2.61 -0.36
CA LEU A 150 -22.46 1.88 0.83
C LEU A 150 -23.49 0.84 0.43
N VAL A 151 -23.24 -0.42 0.78
CA VAL A 151 -24.31 -1.43 0.80
C VAL A 151 -25.29 -1.01 1.90
N LYS A 152 -26.42 -0.41 1.49
CA LYS A 152 -27.52 -0.11 2.41
C LYS A 152 -28.02 -1.45 2.94
N LYS A 153 -27.83 -1.73 4.23
CA LYS A 153 -28.41 -2.91 4.86
C LYS A 153 -29.93 -2.77 4.72
N SER A 154 -30.54 -3.55 3.83
CA SER A 154 -32.00 -3.56 3.67
C SER A 154 -32.60 -4.05 4.98
N ASN A 155 -33.25 -3.16 5.73
CA ASN A 155 -34.08 -3.55 6.86
C ASN A 155 -35.22 -4.43 6.32
N ASN A 156 -35.12 -5.74 6.56
CA ASN A 156 -36.27 -6.62 6.68
C ASN A 156 -36.39 -6.99 8.15
#